data_AF-A0AA39DN57-F1
#
_entry.id   AF-A0AA39DN57-F1
#
_cell.length_a   1.000
_cell.length_b   1.000
_cell.length_c   1.000
_cell.angle_alpha   90.00
_cell.angle_beta   90.00
_cell.angle_gamma   90.00
#
_symmetry.space_group_name_H-M   'P 1'
#
loop_
_entity.id
_entity.type
_entity.pdbx_description
1 polymer ?
#
loop_
_entity_poly.entity_id
_entity_poly.type
_entity_poly.pdbx_seq_one_letter_code
_entity_poly.pdbx_strand_id
1 'polypeptide(L)'
;MAILIVYVDDIILSGNDMEELQNLKKYLSEEFEVKDLGNLKYFLGMEVARSRKGIVVTQRKYILDLLKETGMLGCKPIDTPMDSQKKLGIEKESTPVDRGRYQ
;
A
#
# COMPACT_ATOMS: atom_id res chain seq x y z
N MET A 1 12.97 19.34 -9.01
CA MET A 1 13.48 17.96 -8.80
C MET A 1 12.29 17.01 -8.83
N ALA A 2 12.29 16.11 -9.80
CA ALA A 2 11.34 15.00 -9.89
C ALA A 2 11.96 13.68 -9.36
N ILE A 3 11.11 12.84 -8.78
CA ILE A 3 11.40 11.49 -8.33
C ILE A 3 10.40 10.57 -9.03
N LEU A 4 10.94 9.56 -9.71
CA LEU A 4 10.20 8.47 -10.32
C LEU A 4 10.45 7.20 -9.51
N ILE A 5 9.38 6.57 -9.00
CA ILE A 5 9.44 5.28 -8.33
C ILE A 5 8.69 4.28 -9.20
N VAL A 6 9.34 3.17 -9.55
CA VAL A 6 8.76 2.12 -10.39
C VAL A 6 8.71 0.82 -9.59
N TYR A 7 7.54 0.20 -9.54
CA TYR A 7 7.34 -1.13 -8.96
C TYR A 7 6.50 -1.97 -9.90
N VAL A 8 7.12 -2.96 -10.55
CA VAL A 8 6.46 -3.79 -11.58
C VAL A 8 5.76 -2.87 -12.60
N ASP A 9 4.43 -2.91 -12.69
CA ASP A 9 3.63 -2.12 -13.63
C ASP A 9 3.18 -0.75 -13.06
N ASP A 10 3.42 -0.50 -11.76
CA ASP A 10 3.03 0.74 -11.10
C ASP A 10 4.14 1.79 -11.13
N ILE A 11 3.77 3.01 -11.53
CA ILE A 11 4.66 4.18 -11.58
C ILE A 11 4.14 5.27 -10.64
N ILE A 12 4.99 5.75 -9.73
CA ILE A 12 4.71 6.89 -8.85
C ILE A 12 5.63 8.05 -9.20
N LEU A 13 5.03 9.20 -9.47
CA LEU A 13 5.71 10.48 -9.67
C LEU A 13 5.55 11.37 -8.44
N SER A 14 6.66 11.92 -7.95
CA SER A 14 6.67 12.88 -6.83
C SER A 14 7.79 13.90 -7.03
N GLY A 15 7.63 15.13 -6.55
CA GLY A 15 8.65 16.16 -6.74
C GLY A 15 8.22 17.50 -6.18
N ASN A 16 9.15 18.46 -6.18
CA ASN A 16 8.90 19.84 -5.75
C ASN A 16 8.72 20.82 -6.92
N ASP A 17 8.95 20.36 -8.16
CA ASP A 17 8.76 21.13 -9.38
C ASP A 17 7.62 20.51 -10.18
N MET A 18 6.51 21.26 -10.30
CA MET A 18 5.31 20.78 -10.99
C MET A 18 5.46 20.77 -12.50
N GLU A 19 6.27 21.67 -13.07
CA GLU A 19 6.48 21.73 -14.52
C GLU A 19 7.32 20.54 -14.98
N GLU A 20 8.39 20.25 -14.24
CA GLU A 20 9.22 19.05 -14.44
C GLU A 20 8.38 17.76 -14.32
N LEU A 21 7.48 17.69 -13.33
CA LEU A 21 6.59 16.54 -13.13
C LEU A 21 5.63 16.33 -14.31
N GLN A 22 5.04 17.42 -14.83
CA GLN A 22 4.13 17.35 -15.97
C GLN A 22 4.86 16.95 -17.26
N ASN A 23 6.06 17.49 -17.48
CA ASN A 23 6.89 17.12 -18.62
C ASN A 23 7.28 15.64 -18.57
N LEU A 24 7.70 15.13 -17.41
CA LEU A 24 8.02 13.73 -17.23
C LEU A 24 6.80 12.82 -17.42
N LYS A 25 5.64 13.22 -16.89
CA LYS A 25 4.39 12.49 -17.07
C LYS A 25 3.97 12.41 -18.54
N LYS A 26 4.11 13.52 -19.28
CA LYS A 26 3.82 13.58 -20.72
C LYS A 26 4.75 12.65 -21.49
N TYR A 27 6.06 12.74 -21.24
CA TYR A 27 7.06 11.87 -21.84
C TYR A 27 6.74 10.38 -21.62
N LEU A 28 6.40 9.99 -20.39
CA LEU A 28 6.01 8.61 -20.08
C LEU A 28 4.77 8.15 -20.85
N SER A 29 3.79 9.03 -21.03
CA SER A 29 2.54 8.71 -21.74
C SER A 29 2.72 8.65 -23.26
N GLU A 30 3.77 9.27 -23.80
CA GLU A 30 4.13 9.21 -25.22
C GLU A 30 4.94 7.95 -25.54
N GLU A 31 5.87 7.56 -24.68
CA GLU A 31 6.74 6.41 -24.88
C GLU A 31 6.09 5.07 -24.46
N PHE A 32 5.17 5.09 -23.49
CA PHE A 32 4.52 3.90 -22.95
C PHE A 32 3.01 4.09 -22.88
N GLU A 33 2.27 2.98 -22.94
CA GLU A 33 0.82 2.97 -22.75
C GLU A 33 0.49 3.10 -21.24
N VAL A 34 0.73 4.28 -20.68
CA VAL A 34 0.52 4.56 -19.26
C VAL A 34 -0.83 5.22 -19.02
N LYS A 35 -1.55 4.75 -18.01
CA LYS A 35 -2.78 5.38 -17.55
C LYS A 35 -2.52 6.24 -16.33
N ASP A 36 -2.87 7.52 -16.41
CA ASP A 36 -2.87 8.38 -15.24
C ASP A 36 -4.03 8.03 -14.28
N LEU A 37 -3.67 7.64 -13.06
CA LEU A 37 -4.62 7.36 -11.98
C LEU A 37 -4.84 8.57 -11.05
N GLY A 38 -4.16 9.69 -11.32
CA GLY A 38 -4.19 10.89 -10.51
C GLY A 38 -3.40 10.75 -9.21
N ASN A 39 -3.90 11.36 -8.13
CA ASN A 39 -3.23 11.30 -6.83
C ASN A 39 -3.15 9.86 -6.31
N LEU A 40 -1.98 9.49 -5.76
CA LEU A 40 -1.75 8.20 -5.12
C LEU A 40 -2.78 7.93 -4.02
N LYS A 41 -3.66 6.96 -4.27
CA LYS A 41 -4.68 6.47 -3.32
C LYS A 41 -4.42 5.04 -2.88
N TYR A 42 -3.83 4.22 -3.74
CA TYR A 42 -3.56 2.81 -3.48
C TYR A 42 -2.17 2.46 -4.02
N PHE A 43 -1.37 1.73 -3.24
CA PHE A 43 -0.07 1.19 -3.66
C PHE A 43 0.31 0.00 -2.79
N LEU A 44 0.71 -1.14 -3.38
CA LEU A 44 1.08 -2.37 -2.66
C LEU A 44 0.04 -2.82 -1.61
N GLY A 45 -1.25 -2.70 -1.94
CA GLY A 45 -2.34 -3.02 -1.01
C GLY A 45 -2.50 -2.04 0.16
N MET A 46 -1.75 -0.94 0.18
CA MET A 46 -1.90 0.15 1.13
C MET A 46 -2.77 1.26 0.54
N GLU A 47 -3.66 1.80 1.36
CA GLU A 47 -4.46 2.97 1.08
C GLU A 47 -3.72 4.23 1.58
N VAL A 48 -3.64 5.25 0.74
CA VAL A 48 -2.97 6.52 1.03
C VAL A 48 -4.02 7.64 1.03
N ALA A 49 -4.24 8.24 2.19
CA ALA A 49 -5.09 9.41 2.36
C ALA A 49 -4.22 10.64 2.65
N ARG A 50 -4.44 11.72 1.91
CA ARG A 50 -3.72 12.99 2.10
C ARG A 50 -4.67 14.05 2.63
N SER A 51 -4.25 14.76 3.67
CA SER A 51 -4.99 15.88 4.25
C SER A 51 -4.05 17.04 4.55
N ARG A 52 -4.60 18.21 4.91
CA ARG A 52 -3.80 19.35 5.37
C ARG A 52 -2.98 19.06 6.63
N LYS A 53 -3.36 18.03 7.41
CA LYS A 53 -2.64 17.61 8.62
C LYS A 53 -1.47 16.67 8.34
N GLY A 54 -1.40 16.11 7.14
CA GLY A 54 -0.38 15.13 6.77
C GLY A 54 -0.94 13.98 5.94
N ILE A 55 -0.13 12.93 5.84
CA ILE A 55 -0.41 11.72 5.06
C ILE A 55 -0.70 10.58 6.02
N VAL A 56 -1.77 9.84 5.73
CA VAL A 56 -2.17 8.63 6.46
C VAL A 56 -2.05 7.47 5.48
N VAL A 57 -1.32 6.42 5.89
CA VAL A 57 -1.18 5.17 5.15
C VAL A 57 -1.84 4.07 5.97
N THR A 58 -2.74 3.30 5.37
CA THR A 58 -3.49 2.25 6.06
C THR A 58 -3.64 0.99 5.21
N GLN A 59 -3.78 -0.16 5.84
CA GLN A 59 -4.25 -1.39 5.19
C GLN A 59 -5.62 -1.78 5.72
N ARG A 60 -6.46 -0.79 6.05
CA ARG A 60 -7.75 -1.02 6.73
C ARG A 60 -8.63 -2.02 5.98
N LYS A 61 -8.69 -1.91 4.65
CA LYS A 61 -9.44 -2.85 3.81
C LYS A 61 -8.96 -4.29 4.00
N TYR A 62 -7.65 -4.53 3.86
CA TYR A 62 -7.06 -5.85 4.08
C TYR A 62 -7.38 -6.40 5.48
N ILE A 63 -7.24 -5.57 6.52
CA ILE A 63 -7.56 -5.97 7.90
C ILE A 63 -9.03 -6.36 8.04
N LEU A 64 -9.95 -5.58 7.47
CA LEU A 64 -11.39 -5.87 7.53
C LEU A 64 -11.75 -7.14 6.76
N ASP A 65 -11.16 -7.34 5.58
CA ASP A 65 -11.36 -8.53 4.77
C ASP A 65 -10.82 -9.77 5.51
N LEU A 66 -9.64 -9.69 6.13
CA LEU A 66 -9.06 -10.76 6.95
C LEU A 66 -9.92 -11.09 8.18
N LEU A 67 -10.42 -10.08 8.89
CA LEU A 67 -11.34 -10.28 10.02
C LEU A 67 -12.65 -10.92 9.57
N LYS A 68 -13.11 -10.62 8.35
CA LYS A 68 -14.31 -11.24 7.79
C LYS A 68 -14.09 -12.72 7.49
N GLU A 69 -12.97 -13.06 6.86
CA GLU A 69 -12.61 -14.43 6.51
C GLU A 69 -12.37 -15.32 7.72
N THR A 70 -11.82 -14.75 8.80
CA THR A 70 -11.58 -15.48 10.06
C THR A 70 -12.79 -15.49 10.99
N GLY A 71 -13.90 -14.84 10.61
CA GLY A 71 -15.11 -14.75 11.45
C GLY A 71 -14.96 -13.83 12.67
N MET A 72 -13.96 -12.94 12.66
CA MET A 72 -13.57 -12.08 13.78
C MET A 72 -14.07 -10.63 13.68
N LEU A 73 -14.86 -10.26 12.67
CA LEU A 73 -15.40 -8.89 12.51
C LEU A 73 -16.11 -8.33 13.75
N GLY A 74 -16.79 -9.20 14.52
CA GLY A 74 -17.53 -8.82 15.73
C GLY A 74 -16.74 -8.97 17.03
N CYS A 75 -15.46 -9.38 16.97
CA CYS A 75 -14.64 -9.55 18.17
C CYS A 75 -14.40 -8.21 18.86
N LYS A 76 -14.34 -8.23 20.20
CA LYS A 76 -14.00 -7.03 20.98
C LYS A 76 -12.56 -6.61 20.65
N PRO A 77 -12.31 -5.33 20.33
CA PRO A 77 -10.96 -4.83 20.17
C PRO A 77 -10.19 -5.00 21.50
N ILE A 78 -8.90 -5.29 21.40
CA ILE A 78 -7.99 -5.32 22.53
C ILE A 78 -7.10 -4.08 22.49
N ASP A 79 -6.91 -3.44 23.64
CA ASP A 79 -6.12 -2.19 23.73
C ASP A 79 -4.62 -2.41 23.54
N THR A 80 -4.19 -3.68 23.52
CA THR A 80 -2.79 -4.05 23.27
C THR A 80 -2.62 -4.35 21.79
N PRO A 81 -2.13 -3.39 20.98
CA PRO A 81 -1.76 -3.70 19.61
C PRO A 81 -0.67 -4.78 19.60
N MET A 82 -0.62 -5.52 18.50
CA MET A 82 0.47 -6.45 18.25
C MET A 82 1.80 -5.69 18.29
N ASP A 83 2.75 -6.17 19.10
CA ASP A 83 4.08 -5.58 19.20
C ASP A 83 4.80 -5.70 17.85
N SER A 84 5.03 -4.56 17.19
CA SER A 84 5.65 -4.49 15.87
C SER A 84 7.12 -4.89 15.87
N GLN A 85 7.78 -4.95 17.04
CA GLN A 85 9.16 -5.39 17.18
C GLN A 85 9.30 -6.88 17.50
N LYS A 86 8.18 -7.56 17.80
CA LYS A 86 8.19 -8.98 18.10
C LYS A 86 8.33 -9.78 16.81
N LYS A 87 9.54 -10.27 16.54
CA LYS A 87 9.77 -11.23 15.45
C LYS A 87 8.93 -12.48 15.70
N LEU A 88 7.97 -12.73 14.82
CA LEU A 88 7.24 -13.99 14.79
C LEU A 88 8.24 -15.09 14.40
N GLY A 89 8.65 -15.89 15.38
CA GLY A 89 9.50 -17.05 15.15
C GLY A 89 8.71 -18.13 14.40
N ILE A 90 9.39 -18.89 13.55
CA ILE A 90 8.82 -20.10 12.97
C ILE A 90 8.71 -21.12 14.11
N GLU A 91 7.52 -21.35 14.63
CA GLU A 91 7.28 -22.50 15.50
C GLU A 91 7.49 -23.76 14.65
N LYS A 92 8.37 -24.66 15.12
CA LYS A 92 8.85 -25.84 14.38
C LYS A 92 7.75 -26.84 13.97
N GLU A 93 6.51 -26.64 14.43
CA GLU A 93 5.34 -27.47 14.14
C GLU A 93 4.14 -26.69 13.59
N SER A 94 4.37 -25.54 12.94
CA SER A 94 3.28 -24.82 12.26
C SER A 94 3.02 -25.41 10.87
N THR A 95 1.75 -25.68 10.57
CA THR A 95 1.32 -26.10 9.23
C THR A 95 1.72 -25.02 8.20
N PRO A 96 2.25 -25.39 7.02
CA PRO A 96 2.61 -24.43 6.00
C PRO A 96 1.43 -23.51 5.68
N VAL A 97 1.61 -22.22 5.92
CA VAL A 97 0.63 -21.21 5.55
C VAL A 97 0.76 -20.96 4.06
N ASP A 98 -0.32 -21.18 3.31
CA ASP A 98 -0.35 -20.85 1.88
C ASP A 98 -0.25 -19.34 1.69
N ARG A 99 0.88 -18.90 1.13
CA ARG A 99 1.17 -17.48 0.89
C ARG A 99 0.27 -16.90 -0.20
N GLY A 100 -0.19 -17.72 -1.15
CA GLY A 100 -1.08 -17.28 -2.24
C GLY A 100 -2.49 -16.92 -1.77
N ARG A 101 -2.85 -17.30 -0.54
CA ARG A 101 -4.13 -16.94 0.09
C ARG A 101 -4.20 -15.48 0.57
N TYR A 102 -3.04 -14.85 0.77
CA TYR A 102 -2.94 -13.51 1.38
C TYR A 102 -2.21 -12.48 0.48
N GLN A 103 -1.95 -12.84 -0.78
CA GLN A 103 -1.44 -11.97 -1.85
C GLN A 103 -2.56 -11.68 -2.85
#